data_AF-A0A522LJM0-F1
#
_entry.id   AF-A0A522LJM0-F1
#
_cell.length_a   1.000
_cell.length_b   1.000
_cell.length_c   1.000
_cell.angle_alpha   90.00
_cell.angle_beta   90.00
_cell.angle_gamma   90.00
#
_symmetry.space_group_name_H-M   'P 1'
#
loop_
_entity.id
_entity.type
_entity.pdbx_description
1 polymer ?
#
loop_
_entity_poly.entity_id
_entity_poly.type
_entity_poly.pdbx_seq_one_letter_code
_entity_poly.pdbx_strand_id
1 'polypeptide(L)' 'MANLTLSLDDEILQRAREAALRERTSVNALVREYLTHYVDAKSRRLDAIDALDALAGRSKSRSSEAWSRDELHRR' A
#
# COMPACT_ATOMS: atom_id res chain seq x y z
N MET A 1 -12.12 -20.29 -2.71
CA MET A 1 -11.01 -19.58 -3.40
C MET A 1 -11.49 -19.16 -4.78
N ALA A 2 -11.16 -17.96 -5.23
CA ALA A 2 -11.43 -17.52 -6.60
C ALA A 2 -10.27 -17.90 -7.52
N ASN A 3 -10.58 -18.26 -8.76
CA ASN A 3 -9.58 -18.57 -9.79
C ASN A 3 -9.42 -17.38 -10.74
N LEU A 4 -8.17 -17.13 -11.15
CA LEU A 4 -7.81 -16.10 -12.11
C LEU A 4 -7.16 -16.78 -13.32
N THR A 5 -7.70 -16.51 -14.52
CA THR A 5 -7.10 -16.94 -15.79
C THR A 5 -6.53 -15.72 -16.49
N LEU A 6 -5.27 -15.79 -16.90
CA LEU A 6 -4.57 -14.72 -17.61
C LEU A 6 -4.02 -15.27 -18.92
N SER A 7 -4.19 -14.51 -20.00
CA SER A 7 -3.50 -14.74 -21.27
C SER A 7 -2.23 -13.91 -21.28
N LEU A 8 -1.09 -14.55 -21.51
CA LEU A 8 0.24 -13.95 -21.53
C LEU A 8 0.96 -14.44 -22.78
N ASP A 9 1.94 -13.68 -23.24
CA ASP A 9 2.88 -14.16 -24.24
C ASP A 9 3.67 -15.38 -23.70
N ASP A 10 3.83 -16.40 -24.53
CA ASP A 10 4.45 -17.66 -24.13
C ASP A 10 5.92 -17.48 -23.72
N GLU A 11 6.66 -16.58 -24.37
CA GLU A 11 8.06 -16.30 -24.05
C GLU A 11 8.17 -15.66 -22.66
N ILE A 12 7.28 -14.73 -22.35
CA ILE A 12 7.22 -14.07 -21.04
C ILE A 12 6.88 -15.10 -19.96
N LEU A 13 5.88 -15.94 -20.20
CA LEU A 13 5.46 -16.96 -19.23
C LEU A 13 6.58 -17.97 -18.95
N GLN A 14 7.32 -18.38 -19.98
CA GLN A 14 8.45 -19.28 -19.83
C GLN A 14 9.57 -18.66 -18.97
N ARG A 15 9.96 -17.42 -19.29
CA ARG A 15 11.00 -16.70 -18.52
C ARG A 15 10.58 -16.49 -17.06
N ALA A 16 9.30 -16.19 -16.82
CA ALA A 16 8.76 -16.04 -15.47
C ALA A 16 8.82 -17.36 -14.68
N ARG A 17 8.51 -18.50 -15.32
CA ARG A 17 8.62 -19.83 -14.70
C ARG A 17 10.06 -20.17 -14.33
N GLU A 18 11.01 -19.90 -15.22
CA GLU A 18 12.43 -20.13 -14.94
C GLU A 18 12.95 -19.28 -13.79
N ALA A 19 12.55 -18.01 -13.75
CA ALA A 19 12.89 -17.12 -12.64
C ALA A 19 12.29 -17.61 -11.31
N ALA A 20 10.99 -17.93 -11.31
CA ALA A 20 10.32 -18.45 -10.13
C ALA A 20 10.97 -19.75 -9.62
N LEU A 21 11.39 -20.64 -10.52
CA LEU A 21 12.06 -21.88 -10.16
C LEU A 21 13.41 -21.61 -9.47
N ARG A 22 14.22 -20.68 -9.99
CA ARG A 22 15.50 -20.28 -9.36
C ARG A 22 15.29 -19.76 -7.93
N GLU A 23 14.19 -19.05 -7.71
CA GLU A 23 13.80 -18.49 -6.41
C GLU A 23 13.00 -19.48 -5.54
N ARG A 24 12.83 -20.74 -5.98
CA ARG A 24 12.05 -21.78 -5.29
C ARG A 24 10.60 -21.35 -5.01
N THR A 25 10.00 -20.61 -5.93
CA THR A 25 8.62 -20.15 -5.88
C THR A 25 7.87 -20.57 -7.16
N SER A 26 6.64 -20.07 -7.35
CA SER A 26 5.84 -20.29 -8.55
C SER A 26 5.29 -18.97 -9.09
N VAL A 27 5.00 -18.92 -10.40
CA VAL A 27 4.35 -17.75 -11.01
C VAL A 27 3.02 -17.41 -10.32
N ASN A 28 2.26 -18.43 -9.90
CA ASN A 28 1.01 -18.21 -9.17
C ASN A 28 1.23 -17.57 -7.78
N ALA A 29 2.32 -17.94 -7.09
CA ALA A 29 2.68 -17.31 -5.82
C ALA A 29 3.07 -15.85 -6.04
N LEU A 30 3.88 -15.56 -7.07
CA LEU A 30 4.27 -14.20 -7.43
C LEU A 30 3.06 -13.32 -7.80
N VAL A 31 2.14 -13.83 -8.61
CA VAL A 31 0.90 -13.11 -8.97
C VAL A 31 0.05 -12.83 -7.73
N ARG A 32 -0.08 -13.82 -6.83
CA ARG A 32 -0.83 -13.65 -5.58
C ARG A 32 -0.20 -12.56 -4.71
N GLU A 33 1.10 -12.63 -4.49
CA GLU A 33 1.85 -11.68 -3.68
C GLU A 33 1.76 -10.26 -4.27
N TYR A 34 1.93 -10.13 -5.57
CA TYR A 34 1.77 -8.86 -6.28
C TYR A 34 0.37 -8.27 -6.08
N LEU A 35 -0.68 -9.07 -6.28
CA LEU A 35 -2.06 -8.61 -6.11
C LEU A 35 -2.36 -8.22 -4.67
N THR A 36 -1.84 -8.97 -3.68
CA THR A 36 -1.96 -8.62 -2.26
C THR A 36 -1.31 -7.26 -1.99
N HIS A 37 -0.05 -7.08 -2.41
CA HIS A 37 0.63 -5.80 -2.21
C HIS A 37 -0.01 -4.63 -2.96
N TYR A 38 -0.53 -4.88 -4.16
CA TYR A 38 -1.24 -3.89 -4.96
C TYR A 38 -2.50 -3.40 -4.24
N VAL A 39 -3.28 -4.31 -3.66
CA VAL A 39 -4.47 -3.97 -2.88
C VAL A 39 -4.08 -3.28 -1.57
N ASP A 40 -3.11 -3.83 -0.83
CA ASP A 40 -2.68 -3.28 0.46
C ASP A 40 -2.10 -1.86 0.33
N ALA A 41 -1.36 -1.58 -0.74
CA ALA A 41 -0.86 -0.23 -1.01
C ALA A 41 -2.01 0.77 -1.24
N LYS A 42 -3.08 0.33 -1.91
CA LYS A 42 -4.27 1.14 -2.15
C LYS A 42 -5.08 1.34 -0.86
N SER A 43 -5.25 0.29 -0.06
CA SER A 43 -5.97 0.34 1.22
C SER A 43 -5.24 1.22 2.24
N ARG A 44 -3.92 1.06 2.42
CA ARG A 44 -3.13 1.86 3.37
C ARG A 44 -3.29 3.37 3.18
N ARG A 45 -3.38 3.84 1.94
CA ARG A 45 -3.59 5.27 1.67
C ARG A 45 -4.99 5.72 2.10
N LEU A 46 -6.02 4.93 1.81
CA LEU A 46 -7.40 5.23 2.20
C LEU A 46 -7.54 5.16 3.72
N ASP A 47 -7.01 4.10 4.35
CA ASP A 47 -7.02 3.93 5.81
C ASP A 47 -6.30 5.09 6.52
N ALA A 48 -5.20 5.61 5.95
CA ALA A 48 -4.50 6.76 6.50
C ALA A 48 -5.31 8.06 6.40
N ILE A 49 -6.07 8.25 5.32
CA ILE A 49 -6.98 9.39 5.16
C ILE A 49 -8.13 9.28 6.17
N ASP A 50 -8.77 8.10 6.26
CA ASP A 50 -9.86 7.86 7.20
C ASP A 50 -9.40 8.05 8.66
N ALA A 51 -8.19 7.60 8.99
CA ALA A 51 -7.59 7.81 10.31
C ALA A 51 -7.32 9.29 10.60
N LEU A 52 -6.88 10.07 9.59
CA LEU A 52 -6.67 11.52 9.71
C LEU A 52 -8.00 12.24 9.93
N ASP A 53 -9.04 11.93 9.16
CA ASP A 53 -10.36 12.52 9.30
C ASP A 53 -10.98 12.20 10.67
N ALA A 54 -10.84 10.94 11.13
CA ALA A 54 -11.29 10.53 12.45
C ALA A 54 -10.52 11.25 13.58
N LEU A 55 -9.22 11.51 13.39
CA LEU A 55 -8.42 12.30 14.34
C LEU A 55 -8.84 13.76 14.34
N ALA A 56 -9.04 14.37 13.17
CA ALA A 56 -9.49 15.75 13.01
C ALA A 56 -10.86 15.97 13.66
N GLY A 57 -11.82 15.07 13.42
CA GLY A 57 -13.17 15.16 14.01
C GLY A 57 -13.19 15.04 15.53
N ARG A 58 -12.24 14.31 16.14
CA ARG A 58 -12.09 14.22 17.61
C ARG A 58 -11.24 15.34 18.20
N SER A 59 -10.40 15.99 17.38
CA SER A 59 -9.55 17.08 17.83
C SER A 59 -10.38 18.32 18.12
N LYS A 60 -10.30 18.81 19.36
CA LYS A 60 -10.84 20.12 19.75
C LYS A 60 -9.81 21.24 19.59
N SER A 61 -8.62 20.92 19.06
CA SER A 61 -7.52 21.86 18.94
C SER A 61 -7.89 22.98 17.97
N ARG A 62 -7.96 24.20 18.47
CA ARG A 62 -8.15 25.43 17.68
C ARG A 62 -7.16 26.44 18.20
N SER A 63 -6.41 27.07 17.30
CA SER A 63 -5.69 28.30 17.65
C SER A 63 -6.58 29.49 17.31
N SER A 64 -6.66 30.45 18.23
CA SER A 64 -7.29 31.75 17.99
C SER A 64 -6.33 32.75 17.34
N GLU A 65 -5.02 32.52 17.42
CA GLU A 65 -3.98 33.43 16.95
C GLU A 65 -2.89 32.68 16.17
N ALA A 66 -2.19 33.38 15.28
CA ALA A 66 -1.05 32.81 14.55
C ALA A 66 0.13 32.62 15.50
N TRP A 67 0.75 31.44 15.47
CA TRP A 67 1.94 31.18 16.28
C TRP A 67 3.22 31.55 15.54
N SER A 68 4.17 32.13 16.25
CA SER A 68 5.54 32.25 15.75
C SER A 68 6.32 30.96 15.99
N ARG A 69 7.28 30.67 15.12
CA ARG A 69 8.12 29.47 15.26
C ARG A 69 8.87 29.45 16.60
N ASP A 70 9.31 30.61 17.07
CA ASP A 70 10.04 30.75 18.34
C ASP A 70 9.15 30.54 19.58
N GLU A 71 7.84 30.81 19.49
CA GLU A 71 6.86 30.49 20.54
C GLU A 71 6.64 28.99 20.71
N LEU A 72 6.61 28.24 19.59
CA LEU A 72 6.41 26.79 19.58
C LEU A 72 7.61 26.00 20.13
N HIS A 73 8.81 26.59 20.10
CA HIS A 73 10.05 25.93 20.54
C HIS A 73 10.49 26.29 21.96
N ARG A 74 9.78 27.20 22.65
CA ARG A 74 9.97 27.42 24.10
C ARG A 74 9.35 26.25 24.87
N ARG A 75 10.18 25.25 25.15
CA ARG A 75 9.93 24.20 26.14
C ARG A 75 10.59 24.54 27.46
#